data_AF-A0A2P6GJ35-F1
#
_entry.id   AF-A0A2P6GJ35-F1
#
_cell.length_a   1.000
_cell.length_b   1.000
_cell.length_c   1.000
_cell.angle_alpha   90.00
_cell.angle_beta   90.00
_cell.angle_gamma   90.00
#
_symmetry.space_group_name_H-M   'P 1'
#
loop_
_entity.id
_entity.type
_entity.pdbx_description
1 polymer ?
#
loop_
_entity_poly.entity_id
_entity_poly.type
_entity_poly.pdbx_seq_one_letter_code
_entity_poly.pdbx_strand_id
1 'polypeptide(L)' 'VFEPFPQKLVNLKFEPENDPLENLEFTKTIEKLSSKIANSGEILVRKSGTEPVIRIMIQHSNSKMIAPILKEIENKISNL' A
#
# COMPACT_ATOMS: atom_id res chain seq x y z
N VAL A 1 -9.64 -18.92 -18.71
CA VAL A 1 -8.71 -18.96 -17.55
C VAL A 1 -8.39 -17.51 -17.19
N PHE A 2 -8.48 -17.13 -15.92
CA PHE A 2 -8.09 -15.79 -15.46
C PHE A 2 -6.59 -15.78 -15.15
N GLU A 3 -5.84 -14.82 -15.70
CA GLU A 3 -4.43 -14.61 -15.37
C GLU A 3 -4.32 -13.42 -14.41
N PRO A 4 -3.85 -13.63 -13.16
CA PRO A 4 -3.71 -12.53 -12.22
C PRO A 4 -2.61 -11.59 -12.68
N PHE A 5 -2.79 -10.30 -12.40
CA PHE A 5 -1.70 -9.35 -12.58
C PHE A 5 -0.51 -9.70 -11.67
N PRO A 6 0.71 -9.33 -12.09
CA PRO A 6 1.84 -9.26 -11.18
C PRO A 6 1.43 -8.52 -9.90
N GLN A 7 1.77 -9.11 -8.76
CA GLN A 7 1.38 -8.59 -7.45
C GLN A 7 2.52 -8.74 -6.44
N LYS A 8 2.53 -7.86 -5.43
CA LYS A 8 3.44 -7.92 -4.29
C LYS A 8 2.67 -7.65 -3.01
N LEU A 9 2.84 -8.52 -2.03
CA LEU A 9 2.35 -8.35 -0.66
C LEU A 9 3.52 -7.99 0.25
N VAL A 10 3.37 -6.94 1.05
CA VAL A 10 4.35 -6.50 2.04
C VAL A 10 3.70 -6.25 3.40
N ASN A 11 4.51 -6.40 4.44
CA ASN A 11 4.16 -6.08 5.81
C ASN A 11 5.06 -4.93 6.26
N LEU A 12 4.48 -3.78 6.56
CA LEU A 12 5.20 -2.60 7.04
C LEU A 12 4.85 -2.38 8.50
N LYS A 13 5.88 -2.29 9.35
CA LYS A 13 5.71 -1.97 10.77
C LYS A 13 5.42 -0.47 10.92
N PHE A 14 4.68 -0.12 11.95
CA PHE A 14 4.42 1.26 12.37
C PHE A 14 4.46 1.34 13.90
N GLU A 15 4.61 2.53 14.47
CA GLU A 15 4.54 2.70 15.92
C GLU A 15 3.08 2.59 16.39
N PRO A 16 2.74 1.79 17.42
CA PRO A 16 1.36 1.55 17.84
C PRO A 16 0.50 2.80 18.07
N GLU A 17 1.13 3.90 18.49
CA GLU A 17 0.51 5.21 18.72
C GLU A 17 0.15 5.97 17.44
N ASN A 18 0.75 5.60 16.30
CA ASN A 18 0.62 6.26 15.00
C ASN A 18 0.00 5.30 13.97
N ASP A 19 -1.28 4.95 14.14
CA ASP A 19 -2.00 4.11 13.17
C ASP A 19 -2.06 4.80 11.78
N PRO A 20 -1.42 4.24 10.74
CA PRO A 20 -1.42 4.84 9.41
C PRO A 20 -2.84 5.01 8.84
N LEU A 21 -3.78 4.11 9.17
CA LEU A 21 -5.15 4.20 8.67
C LEU A 21 -5.98 5.30 9.33
N GLU A 22 -5.56 5.81 10.49
CA GLU A 22 -6.17 6.98 11.13
C GLU A 22 -5.50 8.29 10.71
N ASN A 23 -4.32 8.21 10.09
CA ASN A 23 -3.58 9.37 9.61
C ASN A 23 -4.09 9.86 8.24
N LEU A 24 -4.69 11.05 8.21
CA LEU A 24 -5.26 11.67 7.00
C LEU A 24 -4.26 11.81 5.85
N GLU A 25 -3.00 12.08 6.18
CA GLU A 25 -1.94 12.29 5.20
C GLU A 25 -1.53 10.96 4.51
N PHE A 26 -1.51 9.86 5.28
CA PHE A 26 -1.29 8.52 4.75
C PHE A 26 -2.46 8.06 3.88
N THR A 27 -3.70 8.18 4.35
CA THR A 27 -4.90 7.74 3.60
C THR A 27 -5.03 8.48 2.27
N LYS A 28 -4.82 9.80 2.25
CA LYS A 28 -4.76 10.59 1.01
C LYS A 28 -3.67 10.13 0.04
N THR A 29 -2.51 9.72 0.57
CA THR A 29 -1.41 9.21 -0.26
C THR A 29 -1.82 7.89 -0.93
N ILE A 30 -2.45 6.98 -0.18
CA ILE A 30 -2.98 5.73 -0.73
C ILE A 30 -4.07 5.99 -1.77
N GLU A 31 -5.04 6.86 -1.48
CA GLU A 31 -6.10 7.22 -2.43
C GLU A 31 -5.52 7.78 -3.73
N LYS A 32 -4.60 8.74 -3.65
CA LYS A 32 -3.92 9.32 -4.81
C LYS A 32 -3.20 8.25 -5.65
N LEU A 33 -2.46 7.35 -5.01
CA LEU A 33 -1.73 6.28 -5.70
C LEU A 33 -2.69 5.27 -6.34
N SER A 34 -3.75 4.88 -5.64
CA SER A 34 -4.81 4.02 -6.16
C SER A 34 -5.49 4.63 -7.38
N SER A 35 -5.88 5.92 -7.32
CA SER A 35 -6.47 6.62 -8.46
C SER A 35 -5.52 6.68 -9.66
N LYS A 36 -4.22 6.85 -9.43
CA LYS A 36 -3.20 6.90 -10.50
C LYS A 36 -3.12 5.58 -11.29
N ILE A 37 -3.45 4.46 -10.68
CA ILE A 37 -3.33 3.12 -11.30
C ILE A 37 -4.66 2.41 -11.55
N ALA A 38 -5.80 3.03 -11.24
CA ALA A 38 -7.11 2.35 -11.16
C ALA A 38 -7.51 1.53 -12.41
N ASN A 39 -7.03 1.89 -13.61
CA ASN A 39 -7.34 1.17 -14.84
C ASN A 39 -6.43 -0.04 -15.11
N SER A 40 -5.32 -0.16 -14.38
CA SER A 40 -4.24 -1.11 -14.66
C SER A 40 -3.65 -1.76 -13.42
N GLY A 41 -4.21 -1.49 -12.24
CA GLY A 41 -3.72 -1.99 -10.98
C GLY A 41 -4.60 -1.61 -9.81
N GLU A 42 -4.24 -2.10 -8.64
CA GLU A 42 -4.99 -1.94 -7.40
C GLU A 42 -4.03 -1.97 -6.21
N ILE A 43 -4.36 -1.18 -5.18
CA ILE A 43 -3.67 -1.17 -3.90
C ILE A 43 -4.68 -1.55 -2.82
N LEU A 44 -4.43 -2.64 -2.11
CA LEU A 44 -5.20 -3.04 -0.93
C LEU A 44 -4.36 -2.80 0.31
N VAL A 45 -4.96 -2.13 1.29
CA VAL A 45 -4.32 -1.83 2.57
C VAL A 45 -5.19 -2.34 3.69
N ARG A 46 -4.61 -3.06 4.64
CA ARG A 46 -5.30 -3.48 5.87
C ARG A 46 -4.36 -3.47 7.07
N LYS A 47 -4.88 -3.13 8.24
CA LYS A 47 -4.17 -3.26 9.50
C LYS A 47 -4.18 -4.72 9.99
N SER A 48 -3.09 -5.15 10.61
CA SER A 48 -3.01 -6.44 11.32
C SER A 48 -3.75 -6.34 12.66
N GLY A 49 -4.48 -7.39 13.04
CA GLY A 49 -5.29 -7.40 14.27
C GLY A 49 -4.49 -7.70 15.55
N THR A 50 -3.26 -8.23 15.42
CA THR A 50 -2.47 -8.74 16.55
C THR A 50 -1.08 -8.12 16.66
N GLU A 51 -0.67 -7.31 15.67
CA GLU A 51 0.67 -6.73 15.58
C GLU A 51 0.57 -5.30 15.01
N PRO A 52 1.49 -4.39 15.36
CA PRO A 52 1.55 -3.04 14.79
C PRO A 52 2.15 -3.09 13.37
N VAL A 53 1.40 -3.74 12.47
CA VAL A 53 1.78 -4.01 11.08
C VAL A 53 0.63 -3.64 10.18
N ILE A 54 0.93 -2.90 9.11
CA ILE A 54 0.02 -2.69 7.99
C ILE A 54 0.43 -3.61 6.85
N ARG A 55 -0.56 -4.31 6.28
CA ARG A 55 -0.38 -5.24 5.17
C ARG A 55 -0.83 -4.55 3.90
N ILE A 56 0.06 -4.51 2.92
CA ILE A 56 -0.14 -3.78 1.67
C ILE A 56 0.06 -4.73 0.53
N MET A 57 -0.98 -4.88 -0.30
CA MET A 57 -0.92 -5.62 -1.55
C MET A 57 -1.00 -4.61 -2.69
N ILE A 58 -0.07 -4.68 -3.62
CA ILE A 58 -0.10 -3.88 -4.84
C ILE A 58 -0.09 -4.86 -6.00
N GLN A 59 -1.06 -4.74 -6.90
CA GLN A 59 -1.09 -5.47 -8.16
C GLN A 59 -1.15 -4.50 -9.33
N HIS A 60 -0.47 -4.83 -10.43
CA HIS A 60 -0.47 -3.99 -11.62
C HIS A 60 -0.11 -4.81 -12.85
N SER A 61 -0.76 -4.53 -13.98
CA SER A 61 -0.45 -5.13 -15.30
C SER A 61 1.00 -4.94 -15.75
N ASN A 62 1.72 -3.94 -15.21
CA ASN A 62 3.13 -3.69 -15.44
C ASN A 62 3.86 -3.81 -14.10
N SER A 63 4.60 -4.90 -13.91
CA SER A 63 5.34 -5.19 -12.67
C SER A 63 6.34 -4.11 -12.27
N LYS A 64 6.86 -3.32 -13.23
CA LYS A 64 7.78 -2.20 -12.97
C LYS A 64 7.12 -1.07 -12.19
N MET A 65 5.79 -0.97 -12.18
CA MET A 65 5.05 0.04 -11.43
C MET A 65 4.93 -0.28 -9.95
N ILE A 66 5.08 -1.55 -9.54
CA ILE A 66 4.89 -1.98 -8.16
C ILE A 66 5.95 -1.39 -7.23
N ALA A 67 7.22 -1.45 -7.62
CA ALA A 67 8.34 -0.98 -6.82
C ALA A 67 8.28 0.53 -6.47
N PRO A 68 8.05 1.46 -7.42
CA PRO A 68 7.96 2.89 -7.09
C PRO A 68 6.75 3.22 -6.21
N ILE A 69 5.60 2.58 -6.42
CA ILE A 69 4.40 2.77 -5.58
C ILE A 69 4.69 2.31 -4.15
N LEU A 70 5.26 1.12 -4.00
CA LEU A 70 5.64 0.59 -2.70
C LEU A 70 6.62 1.53 -1.97
N LYS A 71 7.63 2.05 -2.68
CA LYS A 71 8.62 2.97 -2.10
C LYS A 71 7.98 4.28 -1.61
N GLU A 72 7.01 4.82 -2.33
CA GLU A 72 6.28 6.03 -1.89
C GLU A 72 5.50 5.77 -0.60
N ILE A 73 4.89 4.59 -0.48
CA ILE A 73 4.14 4.17 0.72
C ILE A 73 5.08 3.93 1.91
N GLU A 74 6.18 3.21 1.71
CA GLU A 74 7.20 2.96 2.75
C GLU A 74 7.77 4.28 3.31
N ASN A 75 8.06 5.23 2.43
CA ASN A 75 8.50 6.57 2.82
C ASN A 75 7.42 7.29 3.63
N LYS A 76 6.15 7.20 3.24
CA LYS A 76 5.07 7.89 3.98
C LYS A 76 4.95 7.32 5.39
N ILE A 77 4.97 5.99 5.56
CA ILE A 77 4.90 5.33 6.88
C ILE A 77 6.08 5.71 7.76
N SER A 78 7.30 5.75 7.19
CA SER A 78 8.51 6.10 7.96
C SER A 78 8.52 7.56 8.46
N ASN A 79 7.61 8.41 7.96
CA ASN A 79 7.47 9.82 8.32
C ASN A 79 6.16 10.10 9.08
N LEU A 80 5.49 9.07 9.60
CA LEU A 80 4.31 9.20 10.48
C LEU A 80 4.75 9.35 11.94
#